data_AF-A0A7R9U9T3-F1
#
_entry.id   AF-A0A7R9U9T3-F1
#
_cell.length_a   1.000
_cell.length_b   1.000
_cell.length_c   1.000
_cell.angle_alpha   90.00
_cell.angle_beta   90.00
_cell.angle_gamma   90.00
#
_symmetry.space_group_name_H-M   'P 1'
#
loop_
_entity.id
_entity.type
_entity.pdbx_description
1 polymer ?
#
loop_
_entity_poly.entity_id
_entity_poly.type
_entity_poly.pdbx_seq_one_letter_code
_entity_poly.pdbx_strand_id
1 'polypeptide(L)'
;ADLLPEVQVEGTFPDGTKLVTVHDPIALDDGDLSLALYGSFLPAPDLSLFEKKASSEKDPAPGKVECSEGDIAINEGRETVVLSVTSICDRPIQVGSHYHFVEVNKQLRFDRRKAIGMRLNIAAGTAVRFEPGETKLVSLCTIAGNQIVKGGNNLCAGIANIFSDEAKQTIMQRVQLGNFAHEEEEGRGEQVKRLKSDPELKVVKIPRHVYASMYGPTVGDKVRLGDTSLSIVIERDFTVYGDECKFGGGKVLREGMGQMAGISAPKVLDLVITNAIVVDYSGIFKCDIGIKDGLIAGLGKAGNPDVMAKVDPNMIVGPNTEVIAGETLIVTAGGIDTHVHFICPQLCEEALTNGLTTLLGG
;
A
#
# COMPACT_ATOMS: atom_id res chain seq x y z
N ALA A 1 -25.72 5.63 3.78
CA ALA A 1 -24.63 6.50 3.28
C ALA A 1 -23.30 5.78 3.43
N ASP A 2 -22.87 5.45 4.65
CA ASP A 2 -21.52 4.91 4.94
C ASP A 2 -21.11 3.64 4.17
N LEU A 3 -22.06 2.78 3.78
CA LEU A 3 -21.78 1.54 3.02
C LEU A 3 -21.74 1.72 1.49
N LEU A 4 -22.18 2.87 0.96
CA LEU A 4 -22.39 3.05 -0.48
C LEU A 4 -21.63 4.30 -0.97
N PRO A 5 -20.29 4.24 -1.07
CA PRO A 5 -19.48 5.37 -1.51
C PRO A 5 -19.59 5.64 -3.01
N GLU A 6 -19.89 4.61 -3.80
CA GLU A 6 -20.10 4.74 -5.24
C GLU A 6 -21.01 3.66 -5.80
N VAL A 7 -21.61 3.94 -6.95
CA VAL A 7 -22.31 2.97 -7.79
C VAL A 7 -21.73 3.04 -9.19
N GLN A 8 -21.38 1.88 -9.75
CA GLN A 8 -20.82 1.75 -11.09
C GLN A 8 -21.72 0.91 -11.96
N VAL A 9 -21.98 1.37 -13.19
CA VAL A 9 -22.75 0.62 -14.19
C VAL A 9 -22.25 0.95 -15.59
N GLU A 10 -22.25 -0.05 -16.47
CA GLU A 10 -22.06 0.18 -17.90
C GLU A 10 -23.40 0.21 -18.61
N GLY A 11 -23.58 1.20 -19.50
CA GLY A 11 -24.77 1.34 -20.31
C GLY A 11 -24.43 1.53 -21.78
N THR A 12 -25.33 1.11 -22.67
CA THR A 12 -25.22 1.41 -24.11
C THR A 12 -25.83 2.77 -24.40
N PHE A 13 -24.97 3.76 -24.63
CA PHE A 13 -25.37 5.10 -25.06
C PHE A 13 -25.49 5.15 -26.59
N PRO A 14 -26.06 6.23 -27.17
CA PRO A 14 -26.09 6.40 -28.63
C PRO A 14 -24.71 6.31 -29.31
N ASP A 15 -23.63 6.55 -28.57
CA ASP A 15 -22.24 6.48 -29.02
C ASP A 15 -21.49 5.24 -28.49
N GLY A 16 -22.22 4.19 -28.09
CA GLY A 16 -21.69 2.92 -27.62
C GLY A 16 -21.59 2.80 -26.10
N THR A 17 -20.99 1.70 -25.62
CA THR A 17 -20.88 1.41 -24.18
C THR A 17 -20.04 2.47 -23.45
N LYS A 18 -20.53 2.93 -22.30
CA LYS A 18 -19.80 3.81 -21.38
C LYS A 18 -19.95 3.32 -19.94
N LEU A 19 -18.89 3.44 -19.17
CA LEU A 19 -18.91 3.35 -17.72
C LEU A 19 -19.47 4.65 -17.13
N VAL A 20 -20.44 4.51 -16.23
CA VAL A 20 -20.94 5.60 -15.39
C VAL A 20 -20.62 5.28 -13.95
N THR A 21 -19.98 6.22 -13.26
CA THR A 21 -19.69 6.14 -11.83
C THR A 21 -20.41 7.28 -11.12
N VAL A 22 -21.30 6.93 -10.19
CA VAL A 22 -21.98 7.87 -9.31
C VAL A 22 -21.27 7.84 -7.97
N HIS A 23 -20.53 8.91 -7.64
CA HIS A 23 -19.87 9.08 -6.36
C HIS A 23 -20.84 9.65 -5.33
N ASP A 24 -20.74 9.17 -4.09
CA ASP A 24 -21.55 9.60 -2.95
C ASP A 24 -23.05 9.68 -3.29
N PRO A 25 -23.67 8.58 -3.76
CA PRO A 25 -25.04 8.59 -4.29
C PRO A 25 -26.10 9.02 -3.27
N ILE A 26 -25.80 8.94 -1.96
CA ILE A 26 -26.66 9.41 -0.88
C ILE A 26 -26.10 10.75 -0.34
N ALA A 27 -26.32 11.82 -1.11
CA ALA A 27 -25.77 13.17 -0.83
C ALA A 27 -26.80 14.19 -0.32
N LEU A 28 -28.10 13.88 -0.39
CA LEU A 28 -29.20 14.75 0.03
C LEU A 28 -30.05 14.02 1.08
N ASP A 29 -30.73 14.80 1.94
CA ASP A 29 -31.68 14.25 2.90
C ASP A 29 -32.87 13.57 2.20
N ASP A 30 -33.39 14.23 1.16
CA ASP A 30 -34.42 13.72 0.27
C ASP A 30 -33.93 13.75 -1.19
N GLY A 31 -34.09 12.63 -1.89
CA GLY A 31 -33.79 12.52 -3.32
C GLY A 31 -34.96 12.93 -4.21
N ASP A 32 -34.70 13.15 -5.50
CA ASP A 32 -35.76 13.31 -6.50
C ASP A 32 -36.42 11.95 -6.79
N LEU A 33 -37.55 11.69 -6.12
CA LEU A 33 -38.29 10.43 -6.27
C LEU A 33 -38.85 10.21 -7.68
N SER A 34 -39.05 11.29 -8.46
CA SER A 34 -39.51 11.16 -9.84
C SER A 34 -38.40 10.60 -10.75
N LEU A 35 -37.15 11.02 -10.52
CA LEU A 35 -35.98 10.48 -11.21
C LEU A 35 -35.64 9.08 -10.72
N ALA A 36 -35.73 8.82 -9.41
CA ALA A 36 -35.49 7.49 -8.84
C ALA A 36 -36.45 6.42 -9.41
N LEU A 37 -37.68 6.82 -9.77
CA LEU A 37 -38.71 5.96 -10.33
C LEU A 37 -38.87 6.11 -11.85
N TYR A 38 -37.96 6.82 -12.52
CA TYR A 38 -38.04 7.06 -13.96
C TYR A 38 -38.13 5.74 -14.75
N GLY A 39 -39.12 5.66 -15.64
CA GLY A 39 -39.36 4.47 -16.47
C GLY A 39 -40.06 3.29 -15.76
N SER A 40 -40.28 3.36 -14.44
CA SER A 40 -40.95 2.28 -13.69
C SER A 40 -42.48 2.30 -13.78
N PHE A 41 -43.07 3.45 -14.14
CA PHE A 41 -44.52 3.73 -14.07
C PHE A 41 -45.14 3.66 -12.66
N LEU A 42 -44.33 3.55 -11.61
CA LEU A 42 -44.80 3.64 -10.22
C LEU A 42 -45.07 5.10 -9.84
N PRO A 43 -46.15 5.40 -9.09
CA PRO A 43 -46.38 6.75 -8.58
C PRO A 43 -45.33 7.11 -7.53
N ALA A 44 -44.84 8.35 -7.56
CA ALA A 44 -43.94 8.84 -6.54
C ALA A 44 -44.63 8.83 -5.17
N PRO A 45 -44.07 8.16 -4.16
CA PRO A 45 -44.61 8.17 -2.81
C PRO A 45 -44.47 9.55 -2.16
N ASP A 46 -45.35 9.86 -1.21
CA ASP A 46 -45.21 11.05 -0.36
C ASP A 46 -44.04 10.86 0.63
N LEU A 47 -43.25 11.92 0.86
CA LEU A 47 -42.08 11.86 1.74
C LEU A 47 -42.42 11.52 3.20
N SER A 48 -43.64 11.81 3.65
CA SER A 48 -44.10 11.47 5.01
C SER A 48 -44.05 9.96 5.29
N LEU A 49 -44.06 9.10 4.25
CA LEU A 49 -43.90 7.66 4.41
C LEU A 49 -42.52 7.25 4.92
N PHE A 50 -41.52 8.14 4.81
CA PHE A 50 -40.13 7.89 5.21
C PHE A 50 -39.73 8.60 6.52
N GLU A 51 -40.67 9.28 7.19
CA GLU A 51 -40.39 9.96 8.47
C GLU A 51 -39.89 8.96 9.53
N LYS A 52 -38.67 9.18 10.01
CA LYS A 52 -38.09 8.35 11.08
C LYS A 52 -38.76 8.64 12.42
N LYS A 53 -39.19 7.59 13.12
CA LYS A 53 -39.36 7.65 14.59
C LYS A 53 -37.98 7.95 15.20
N ALA A 54 -37.91 9.01 16.01
CA ALA A 54 -36.66 9.46 16.63
C ALA A 54 -35.97 8.33 17.41
N SER A 55 -34.89 7.77 16.86
CA SER A 55 -33.91 6.99 17.61
C SER A 55 -32.79 7.94 18.03
N SER A 56 -32.57 8.04 19.34
CA SER A 56 -31.68 9.06 19.95
C SER A 56 -30.19 8.78 19.80
N GLU A 57 -29.78 7.62 19.29
CA GLU A 57 -28.37 7.27 19.09
C GLU A 57 -28.15 6.79 17.66
N LYS A 58 -27.18 7.41 16.98
CA LYS A 58 -26.72 6.96 15.66
C LYS A 58 -25.76 5.80 15.92
N ASP A 59 -26.17 4.58 15.56
CA ASP A 59 -25.25 3.45 15.56
C ASP A 59 -23.98 3.79 14.76
N PRO A 60 -22.80 3.30 15.16
CA PRO A 60 -21.59 3.52 14.39
C PRO A 60 -21.76 3.04 12.93
N ALA A 61 -20.89 3.46 12.03
CA ALA A 61 -20.87 2.86 10.69
C ALA A 61 -20.53 1.36 10.78
N PRO A 62 -21.12 0.49 9.95
CA PRO A 62 -20.67 -0.88 9.84
C PRO A 62 -19.20 -0.93 9.39
N GLY A 63 -18.39 -1.83 9.97
CA GLY A 63 -16.96 -1.91 9.63
C GLY A 63 -16.10 -0.73 10.11
N LYS A 64 -16.65 0.18 10.94
CA LYS A 64 -15.93 1.38 11.40
C LYS A 64 -14.57 1.02 12.01
N VAL A 65 -13.54 1.72 11.55
CA VAL A 65 -12.19 1.69 12.13
C VAL A 65 -12.03 2.85 13.11
N GLU A 66 -11.69 2.55 14.36
CA GLU A 66 -11.37 3.54 15.38
C GLU A 66 -9.87 3.50 15.65
N CYS A 67 -9.18 4.54 15.20
CA CYS A 67 -7.74 4.65 15.39
C CYS A 67 -7.42 5.16 16.79
N SER A 68 -6.36 4.64 17.40
CA SER A 68 -5.77 5.28 18.58
C SER A 68 -5.23 6.68 18.23
N GLU A 69 -5.07 7.54 19.22
CA GLU A 69 -4.50 8.87 19.02
C GLU A 69 -3.02 8.82 18.64
N GLY A 70 -2.56 9.85 17.92
CA GLY A 70 -1.15 10.06 17.58
C GLY A 70 -0.77 9.69 16.15
N ASP A 71 0.53 9.88 15.87
CA ASP A 71 1.13 9.62 14.57
C ASP A 71 2.01 8.37 14.60
N ILE A 72 2.15 7.74 13.44
CA ILE A 72 3.08 6.65 13.20
C ILE A 72 4.33 7.20 12.54
N ALA A 73 5.47 7.04 13.21
CA ALA A 73 6.76 7.31 12.61
C ALA A 73 7.15 6.18 11.64
N ILE A 74 7.52 6.54 10.42
CA ILE A 74 7.95 5.60 9.38
C ILE A 74 9.46 5.66 9.19
N ASN A 75 10.04 4.56 8.72
CA ASN A 75 11.47 4.44 8.39
C ASN A 75 12.41 4.80 9.56
N GLU A 76 11.95 4.60 10.81
CA GLU A 76 12.74 4.94 12.00
C GLU A 76 14.09 4.21 12.04
N GLY A 77 15.10 4.89 12.60
CA GLY A 77 16.45 4.35 12.78
C GLY A 77 17.32 4.33 11.53
N ARG A 78 16.84 4.85 10.38
CA ARG A 78 17.62 4.91 9.14
C ARG A 78 18.41 6.21 9.02
N GLU A 79 19.56 6.15 8.36
CA GLU A 79 20.29 7.37 8.01
C GLU A 79 19.51 8.14 6.95
N THR A 80 19.46 9.47 7.08
CA THR A 80 18.69 10.33 6.20
C THR A 80 19.53 11.44 5.59
N VAL A 81 19.21 11.82 4.35
CA VAL A 81 19.79 12.98 3.68
C VAL A 81 18.69 13.78 2.97
N VAL A 82 18.75 15.10 3.07
CA VAL A 82 17.88 16.00 2.29
C VAL A 82 18.68 16.52 1.09
N LEU A 83 18.12 16.37 -0.11
CA LEU A 83 18.72 16.82 -1.36
C LEU A 83 17.77 17.75 -2.12
N SER A 84 18.34 18.77 -2.77
CA SER A 84 17.65 19.57 -3.78
C SER A 84 17.68 18.86 -5.13
N VAL A 85 16.51 18.59 -5.70
CA VAL A 85 16.35 17.86 -6.95
C VAL A 85 15.63 18.75 -7.96
N THR A 86 16.31 19.02 -9.08
CA THR A 86 15.79 19.86 -10.17
C THR A 86 15.46 19.01 -11.40
N SER A 87 14.25 19.14 -11.93
CA SER A 87 13.88 18.57 -13.23
C SER A 87 14.36 19.44 -14.36
N ILE A 88 15.19 18.89 -15.25
CA ILE A 88 15.55 19.49 -16.54
C ILE A 88 14.83 18.80 -17.71
N CYS A 89 13.81 17.99 -17.40
CA CYS A 89 12.97 17.32 -18.38
C CYS A 89 11.91 18.27 -18.93
N ASP A 90 11.48 18.03 -20.17
CA ASP A 90 10.34 18.70 -20.80
C ASP A 90 8.99 18.04 -20.46
N ARG A 91 9.03 16.95 -19.69
CA ARG A 91 7.89 16.14 -19.27
C ARG A 91 7.91 15.92 -17.76
N PRO A 92 6.75 15.68 -17.13
CA PRO A 92 6.69 15.38 -15.71
C PRO A 92 7.39 14.06 -15.37
N ILE A 93 8.10 14.04 -14.25
CA ILE A 93 8.76 12.85 -13.71
C ILE A 93 8.17 12.56 -12.32
N GLN A 94 7.81 11.31 -12.05
CA GLN A 94 7.28 10.90 -10.76
C GLN A 94 8.09 9.72 -10.21
N VAL A 95 8.57 9.84 -8.98
CA VAL A 95 9.44 8.86 -8.32
C VAL A 95 8.73 8.27 -7.12
N GLY A 96 8.53 6.95 -7.12
CA GLY A 96 7.87 6.21 -6.04
C GLY A 96 8.77 6.02 -4.81
N SER A 97 8.13 5.86 -3.65
CA SER A 97 8.76 5.70 -2.32
C SER A 97 9.98 4.76 -2.28
N HIS A 98 9.87 3.60 -2.91
CA HIS A 98 10.88 2.52 -2.83
C HIS A 98 11.82 2.45 -4.03
N TYR A 99 11.75 3.41 -4.95
CA TYR A 99 12.67 3.45 -6.08
C TYR A 99 14.07 3.88 -5.61
N HIS A 100 15.10 3.16 -6.06
CA HIS A 100 16.50 3.47 -5.77
C HIS A 100 16.87 4.84 -6.31
N PHE A 101 17.12 5.82 -5.44
CA PHE A 101 17.09 7.22 -5.85
C PHE A 101 18.23 7.58 -6.81
N VAL A 102 19.39 6.92 -6.71
CA VAL A 102 20.48 7.06 -7.68
C VAL A 102 20.11 6.59 -9.10
N GLU A 103 19.15 5.67 -9.23
CA GLU A 103 18.73 5.08 -10.51
C GLU A 103 17.67 5.93 -11.25
N VAL A 104 17.18 7.04 -10.66
CA VAL A 104 16.07 7.82 -11.24
C VAL A 104 16.47 8.45 -12.58
N ASN A 105 15.46 8.86 -13.35
CA ASN A 105 15.59 9.46 -14.67
C ASN A 105 16.80 10.41 -14.78
N LYS A 106 17.61 10.24 -15.84
CA LYS A 106 18.81 11.03 -16.13
C LYS A 106 18.58 12.54 -16.21
N GLN A 107 17.35 13.00 -16.39
CA GLN A 107 16.97 14.42 -16.43
C GLN A 107 16.57 14.99 -15.05
N LEU A 108 16.73 14.24 -13.96
CA LEU A 108 16.74 14.81 -12.61
C LEU A 108 18.18 15.10 -12.19
N ARG A 109 18.47 16.37 -11.93
CA ARG A 109 19.79 16.86 -11.49
C ARG A 109 19.82 17.03 -9.98
N PHE A 110 20.75 16.32 -9.33
CA PHE A 110 20.99 16.35 -7.89
C PHE A 110 22.32 15.66 -7.55
N ASP A 111 22.67 15.62 -6.27
CA ASP A 111 23.85 14.91 -5.78
C ASP A 111 23.62 13.38 -5.76
N ARG A 112 23.87 12.74 -6.89
CA ARG A 112 23.74 11.28 -7.06
C ARG A 112 24.67 10.50 -6.15
N ARG A 113 25.85 11.03 -5.80
CA ARG A 113 26.79 10.36 -4.90
C ARG A 113 26.19 10.18 -3.50
N LYS A 114 25.47 11.19 -3.00
CA LYS A 114 24.74 11.12 -1.72
C LYS A 114 23.47 10.27 -1.78
N ALA A 115 22.94 9.99 -2.97
CA ALA A 115 21.73 9.19 -3.17
C ALA A 115 21.99 7.68 -3.35
N ILE A 116 23.26 7.25 -3.36
CA ILE A 116 23.61 5.83 -3.46
C ILE A 116 23.12 5.08 -2.21
N GLY A 117 22.37 3.99 -2.43
CA GLY A 117 21.77 3.21 -1.33
C GLY A 117 20.63 3.93 -0.61
N MET A 118 20.05 4.97 -1.21
CA MET A 118 18.96 5.76 -0.64
C MET A 118 17.67 5.59 -1.44
N ARG A 119 16.53 5.76 -0.76
CA ARG A 119 15.19 5.87 -1.35
C ARG A 119 14.43 7.05 -0.72
N LEU A 120 13.30 7.46 -1.29
CA LEU A 120 12.49 8.53 -0.70
C LEU A 120 11.99 8.14 0.69
N ASN A 121 12.15 9.05 1.65
CA ASN A 121 11.61 8.92 3.00
C ASN A 121 10.18 9.47 2.98
N ILE A 122 9.24 8.70 2.44
CA ILE A 122 7.81 9.03 2.35
C ILE A 122 6.99 7.76 2.60
N ALA A 123 5.68 7.91 2.77
CA ALA A 123 4.75 6.81 2.98
C ALA A 123 4.87 5.74 1.85
N ALA A 124 4.93 4.47 2.23
CA ALA A 124 5.03 3.34 1.31
C ALA A 124 3.94 3.38 0.23
N GLY A 125 4.34 3.25 -1.04
CA GLY A 125 3.41 3.29 -2.17
C GLY A 125 3.01 4.69 -2.65
N THR A 126 3.47 5.77 -2.01
CA THR A 126 3.33 7.15 -2.51
C THR A 126 4.51 7.54 -3.40
N ALA A 127 4.48 8.74 -3.98
CA ALA A 127 5.49 9.24 -4.89
C ALA A 127 5.66 10.76 -4.79
N VAL A 128 6.83 11.26 -5.18
CA VAL A 128 7.09 12.69 -5.42
C VAL A 128 7.06 12.97 -6.90
N ARG A 129 6.28 13.96 -7.32
CA ARG A 129 6.15 14.42 -8.69
C ARG A 129 6.99 15.68 -8.91
N PHE A 130 7.65 15.75 -10.05
CA PHE A 130 8.47 16.86 -10.53
C PHE A 130 7.92 17.34 -11.87
N GLU A 131 7.40 18.56 -11.92
CA GLU A 131 7.01 19.22 -13.16
C GLU A 131 8.26 19.71 -13.94
N PRO A 132 8.15 19.97 -15.26
CA PRO A 132 9.25 20.54 -16.04
C PRO A 132 9.84 21.82 -15.41
N GLY A 133 11.16 21.83 -15.16
CA GLY A 133 11.87 22.96 -14.54
C GLY A 133 11.73 23.06 -13.00
N GLU A 134 10.90 22.23 -12.38
CA GLU A 134 10.63 22.29 -10.94
C GLU A 134 11.84 21.85 -10.12
N THR A 135 12.07 22.53 -8.98
CA THR A 135 13.04 22.11 -7.97
C THR A 135 12.34 21.82 -6.65
N LYS A 136 12.56 20.63 -6.08
CA LYS A 136 12.05 20.24 -4.75
C LYS A 136 13.18 19.78 -3.84
N LEU A 137 13.01 20.07 -2.56
CA LEU A 137 13.76 19.40 -1.51
C LEU A 137 13.07 18.06 -1.21
N VAL A 138 13.83 16.98 -1.21
CA VAL A 138 13.34 15.65 -0.87
C VAL A 138 14.16 15.06 0.28
N SER A 139 13.48 14.46 1.24
CA SER A 139 14.11 13.64 2.27
C SER A 139 14.28 12.22 1.75
N LEU A 140 15.50 11.69 1.86
CA LEU A 140 15.84 10.33 1.52
C LEU A 140 16.26 9.58 2.79
N CYS A 141 16.02 8.28 2.82
CA CYS A 141 16.52 7.38 3.85
C CYS A 141 17.27 6.20 3.21
N THR A 142 18.22 5.60 3.94
CA THR A 142 18.92 4.40 3.48
C THR A 142 17.96 3.24 3.22
N ILE A 143 18.26 2.41 2.23
CA ILE A 143 17.64 1.08 2.14
C ILE A 143 18.07 0.22 3.33
N ALA A 144 17.24 -0.74 3.70
CA ALA A 144 17.48 -1.67 4.79
C ALA A 144 17.89 -3.05 4.24
N GLY A 145 17.83 -4.08 5.09
CA GLY A 145 18.13 -5.46 4.68
C GLY A 145 19.60 -5.64 4.30
N ASN A 146 19.86 -6.41 3.24
CA ASN A 146 21.22 -6.68 2.75
C ASN A 146 21.86 -5.46 2.06
N GLN A 147 21.09 -4.40 1.83
CA GLN A 147 21.46 -3.18 1.13
C GLN A 147 22.03 -3.43 -0.28
N ILE A 148 21.36 -4.31 -1.02
CA ILE A 148 21.73 -4.68 -2.39
C ILE A 148 20.77 -4.00 -3.37
N VAL A 149 21.30 -3.15 -4.24
CA VAL A 149 20.52 -2.44 -5.27
C VAL A 149 20.52 -3.23 -6.58
N LYS A 150 19.33 -3.46 -7.13
CA LYS A 150 19.11 -4.12 -8.42
C LYS A 150 18.03 -3.37 -9.20
N GLY A 151 18.02 -3.57 -10.53
CA GLY A 151 17.01 -2.98 -11.41
C GLY A 151 17.30 -1.52 -11.79
N GLY A 152 16.24 -0.80 -12.16
CA GLY A 152 16.33 0.61 -12.54
C GLY A 152 17.14 0.83 -13.84
N ASN A 153 18.16 1.68 -13.78
CA ASN A 153 19.05 1.94 -14.92
C ASN A 153 20.38 1.17 -14.82
N ASN A 154 20.46 0.19 -13.91
CA ASN A 154 21.63 -0.66 -13.68
C ASN A 154 22.92 0.12 -13.31
N LEU A 155 22.82 1.32 -12.74
CA LEU A 155 23.99 2.07 -12.28
C LEU A 155 24.71 1.31 -11.15
N CYS A 156 23.97 0.66 -10.26
CA CYS A 156 24.51 -0.13 -9.15
C CYS A 156 24.70 -1.63 -9.46
N ALA A 157 24.36 -2.09 -10.68
CA ALA A 157 24.33 -3.52 -11.00
C ALA A 157 25.70 -4.21 -10.79
N GLY A 158 25.69 -5.34 -10.09
CA GLY A 158 26.88 -6.18 -9.85
C GLY A 158 27.89 -5.62 -8.84
N ILE A 159 27.56 -4.53 -8.14
CA ILE A 159 28.46 -3.89 -7.18
C ILE A 159 28.15 -4.41 -5.78
N ALA A 160 29.14 -5.09 -5.18
CA ALA A 160 29.08 -5.46 -3.77
C ALA A 160 29.40 -4.26 -2.89
N ASN A 161 28.71 -4.15 -1.74
CA ASN A 161 28.87 -3.04 -0.78
C ASN A 161 28.89 -1.66 -1.45
N ILE A 162 27.72 -1.20 -1.91
CA ILE A 162 27.56 0.09 -2.59
C ILE A 162 27.97 1.31 -1.75
N PHE A 163 28.27 1.14 -0.47
CA PHE A 163 28.70 2.21 0.43
C PHE A 163 30.21 2.44 0.44
N SER A 164 31.01 1.50 -0.09
CA SER A 164 32.48 1.66 -0.22
C SER A 164 32.82 2.81 -1.18
N ASP A 165 33.96 3.47 -0.96
CA ASP A 165 34.35 4.59 -1.81
C ASP A 165 34.68 4.15 -3.24
N GLU A 166 35.26 2.96 -3.42
CA GLU A 166 35.53 2.35 -4.72
C GLU A 166 34.23 2.03 -5.47
N ALA A 167 33.24 1.48 -4.75
CA ALA A 167 31.91 1.20 -5.28
C ALA A 167 31.21 2.50 -5.71
N LYS A 168 31.22 3.53 -4.86
CA LYS A 168 30.66 4.85 -5.19
C LYS A 168 31.35 5.47 -6.40
N GLN A 169 32.68 5.39 -6.49
CA GLN A 169 33.42 5.89 -7.64
C GLN A 169 33.03 5.17 -8.93
N THR A 170 32.89 3.84 -8.88
CA THR A 170 32.41 3.03 -10.02
C THR A 170 31.00 3.42 -10.45
N ILE A 171 30.09 3.63 -9.49
CA ILE A 171 28.72 4.10 -9.77
C ILE A 171 28.74 5.49 -10.41
N MET A 172 29.55 6.41 -9.90
CA MET A 172 29.67 7.77 -10.44
C MET A 172 30.28 7.79 -11.84
N GLN A 173 31.21 6.88 -12.16
CA GLN A 173 31.68 6.69 -13.54
C GLN A 173 30.53 6.25 -14.47
N ARG A 174 29.67 5.32 -14.02
CA ARG A 174 28.48 4.90 -14.78
C ARG A 174 27.46 6.03 -14.94
N VAL A 175 27.25 6.85 -13.91
CA VAL A 175 26.42 8.07 -13.96
C VAL A 175 26.93 9.01 -15.07
N GLN A 176 28.25 9.26 -15.10
CA GLN A 176 28.87 10.12 -16.11
C GLN A 176 28.75 9.52 -17.52
N LEU A 177 29.09 8.25 -17.70
CA LEU A 177 29.00 7.54 -18.99
C LEU A 177 27.56 7.48 -19.51
N GLY A 178 26.58 7.30 -18.62
CA GLY A 178 25.16 7.27 -18.94
C GLY A 178 24.53 8.64 -19.14
N ASN A 179 25.30 9.73 -19.00
CA ASN A 179 24.81 11.12 -19.04
C ASN A 179 23.65 11.38 -18.06
N PHE A 180 23.73 10.80 -16.86
CA PHE A 180 22.80 11.09 -15.77
C PHE A 180 23.16 12.43 -15.15
N ALA A 181 22.21 13.36 -15.13
CA ALA A 181 22.43 14.69 -14.57
C ALA A 181 22.84 14.56 -13.10
N HIS A 182 23.96 15.17 -12.78
CA HIS A 182 24.57 15.17 -11.47
C HIS A 182 25.10 16.57 -11.16
N GLU A 183 24.90 17.01 -9.92
CA GLU A 183 25.45 18.26 -9.39
C GLU A 183 25.86 17.96 -7.95
N GLU A 184 27.16 18.06 -7.65
CA GLU A 184 27.63 17.92 -6.27
C GLU A 184 27.06 19.04 -5.42
N GLU A 185 26.46 18.67 -4.30
CA GLU A 185 25.97 19.66 -3.36
C GLU A 185 27.10 19.99 -2.38
N GLU A 186 28.06 20.80 -2.84
CA GLU A 186 29.08 21.43 -2.00
C GLU A 186 28.50 22.66 -1.30
N GLY A 187 28.57 22.70 0.03
CA GLY A 187 28.55 23.97 0.76
C GLY A 187 27.41 24.96 0.48
N ARG A 188 26.22 24.55 0.01
CA ARG A 188 25.07 25.48 -0.12
C ARG A 188 24.71 26.04 1.27
N GLY A 189 25.06 27.31 1.45
CA GLY A 189 25.10 28.07 2.69
C GLY A 189 23.78 28.06 3.44
N GLU A 190 23.88 28.11 4.78
CA GLU A 190 22.90 28.40 5.85
C GLU A 190 21.44 27.94 5.70
N GLN A 191 20.75 28.09 4.56
CA GLN A 191 19.41 27.57 4.28
C GLN A 191 19.35 26.04 4.32
N VAL A 192 20.25 25.33 3.64
CA VAL A 192 20.28 23.85 3.66
C VAL A 192 20.74 23.33 5.04
N LYS A 193 21.57 24.09 5.77
CA LYS A 193 21.94 23.75 7.16
C LYS A 193 20.80 23.96 8.16
N ARG A 194 20.01 25.04 8.03
CA ARG A 194 18.79 25.28 8.84
C ARG A 194 17.69 24.25 8.57
N LEU A 195 17.54 23.80 7.32
CA LEU A 195 16.58 22.76 6.94
C LEU A 195 17.09 21.34 7.30
N LYS A 196 18.41 21.06 7.22
CA LYS A 196 19.01 19.80 7.70
C LYS A 196 18.99 19.66 9.23
N SER A 197 18.85 20.77 9.97
CA SER A 197 18.70 20.76 11.43
C SER A 197 17.27 20.58 11.92
N ASP A 198 16.29 20.54 11.02
CA ASP A 198 14.89 20.29 11.39
C ASP A 198 14.70 18.81 11.77
N PRO A 199 14.39 18.49 13.04
CA PRO A 199 14.09 17.13 13.46
C PRO A 199 12.90 16.53 12.69
N GLU A 200 11.96 17.35 12.22
CA GLU A 200 10.76 16.91 11.49
C GLU A 200 11.09 16.37 10.09
N LEU A 201 12.21 16.76 9.47
CA LEU A 201 12.64 16.23 8.17
C LEU A 201 13.38 14.87 8.27
N LYS A 202 13.81 14.49 9.48
CA LYS A 202 14.48 13.21 9.75
C LYS A 202 13.49 12.07 10.02
N VAL A 203 12.40 12.38 10.72
CA VAL A 203 11.36 11.40 11.08
C VAL A 203 10.07 11.79 10.39
N VAL A 204 9.67 11.01 9.39
CA VAL A 204 8.38 11.23 8.75
C VAL A 204 7.30 10.57 9.61
N LYS A 205 6.28 11.36 9.93
CA LYS A 205 5.12 10.93 10.71
C LYS A 205 3.89 10.92 9.82
N ILE A 206 3.10 9.86 9.94
CA ILE A 206 1.81 9.71 9.26
C ILE A 206 0.74 9.68 10.35
N PRO A 207 -0.30 10.54 10.29
CA PRO A 207 -1.43 10.42 11.20
C PRO A 207 -2.05 9.03 11.14
N ARG A 208 -2.36 8.41 12.30
CA ARG A 208 -2.86 7.02 12.36
C ARG A 208 -4.04 6.74 11.42
N HIS A 209 -4.99 7.67 11.31
CA HIS A 209 -6.14 7.51 10.43
C HIS A 209 -5.77 7.48 8.94
N VAL A 210 -4.72 8.21 8.53
CA VAL A 210 -4.17 8.17 7.16
C VAL A 210 -3.43 6.84 6.95
N TYR A 211 -2.70 6.37 7.95
CA TYR A 211 -2.06 5.06 7.89
C TYR A 211 -3.10 3.94 7.72
N ALA A 212 -4.16 3.96 8.53
CA ALA A 212 -5.22 2.96 8.50
C ALA A 212 -5.97 2.94 7.16
N SER A 213 -6.20 4.11 6.54
CA SER A 213 -6.83 4.18 5.21
C SER A 213 -5.90 3.69 4.08
N MET A 214 -4.59 3.76 4.28
CA MET A 214 -3.61 3.33 3.29
C MET A 214 -3.22 1.85 3.39
N TYR A 215 -3.10 1.32 4.60
CA TYR A 215 -2.50 0.00 4.87
C TYR A 215 -3.36 -0.89 5.77
N GLY A 216 -4.53 -0.42 6.20
CA GLY A 216 -5.30 -1.04 7.27
C GLY A 216 -4.84 -0.62 8.67
N PRO A 217 -5.73 -0.77 9.68
CA PRO A 217 -5.46 -0.46 11.08
C PRO A 217 -4.28 -1.25 11.64
N THR A 218 -3.57 -0.68 12.61
CA THR A 218 -2.41 -1.29 13.26
C THR A 218 -2.63 -1.45 14.77
N VAL A 219 -1.61 -1.89 15.53
CA VAL A 219 -1.69 -2.23 16.95
C VAL A 219 -2.45 -1.18 17.76
N GLY A 220 -3.47 -1.62 18.49
CA GLY A 220 -4.33 -0.79 19.33
C GLY A 220 -5.52 -0.16 18.63
N ASP A 221 -5.55 -0.13 17.30
CA ASP A 221 -6.74 0.30 16.55
C ASP A 221 -7.86 -0.75 16.67
N LYS A 222 -9.11 -0.29 16.58
CA LYS A 222 -10.31 -1.13 16.66
C LYS A 222 -11.03 -1.20 15.33
N VAL A 223 -11.62 -2.35 15.03
CA VAL A 223 -12.50 -2.55 13.87
C VAL A 223 -13.81 -3.15 14.32
N ARG A 224 -14.92 -2.51 13.98
CA ARG A 224 -16.26 -3.07 14.20
C ARG A 224 -16.51 -4.21 13.21
N LEU A 225 -17.03 -5.34 13.69
CA LEU A 225 -17.37 -6.47 12.83
C LEU A 225 -18.76 -6.27 12.21
N GLY A 226 -18.80 -5.89 10.93
CA GLY A 226 -20.05 -5.59 10.23
C GLY A 226 -20.85 -4.51 10.97
N ASP A 227 -22.15 -4.72 11.09
CA ASP A 227 -23.09 -3.90 11.86
C ASP A 227 -23.36 -4.44 13.28
N THR A 228 -22.57 -5.41 13.75
CA THR A 228 -22.71 -5.99 15.09
C THR A 228 -22.27 -5.03 16.21
N SER A 229 -22.49 -5.37 17.48
CA SER A 229 -21.91 -4.61 18.61
C SER A 229 -20.47 -5.02 18.95
N LEU A 230 -19.85 -5.89 18.14
CA LEU A 230 -18.51 -6.43 18.39
C LEU A 230 -17.45 -5.56 17.72
N SER A 231 -16.37 -5.30 18.46
CA SER A 231 -15.16 -4.67 17.93
C SER A 231 -13.94 -5.50 18.28
N ILE A 232 -13.08 -5.73 17.30
CA ILE A 232 -11.78 -6.37 17.47
C ILE A 232 -10.70 -5.31 17.66
N VAL A 233 -9.63 -5.64 18.40
CA VAL A 233 -8.45 -4.79 18.58
C VAL A 233 -7.27 -5.48 17.91
N ILE A 234 -6.47 -4.75 17.14
CA ILE A 234 -5.23 -5.32 16.58
C ILE A 234 -4.23 -5.50 17.73
N GLU A 235 -3.86 -6.75 18.02
CA GLU A 235 -2.99 -7.12 19.14
C GLU A 235 -1.51 -7.03 18.76
N ARG A 236 -1.19 -7.36 17.51
CA ARG A 236 0.17 -7.41 16.96
C ARG A 236 0.17 -6.94 15.50
N ASP A 237 1.24 -6.27 15.08
CA ASP A 237 1.50 -5.93 13.69
C ASP A 237 2.90 -6.40 13.33
N PHE A 238 2.98 -7.29 12.35
CA PHE A 238 4.23 -7.87 11.85
C PHE A 238 4.87 -7.01 10.76
N THR A 239 4.16 -6.00 10.25
CA THR A 239 4.70 -5.07 9.26
C THR A 239 5.77 -4.16 9.87
N VAL A 240 6.51 -3.45 9.02
CA VAL A 240 7.51 -2.46 9.43
C VAL A 240 7.09 -1.13 8.84
N TYR A 241 6.87 -0.13 9.70
CA TYR A 241 6.35 1.17 9.28
C TYR A 241 7.24 1.87 8.26
N GLY A 242 6.70 2.08 7.06
CA GLY A 242 7.40 2.65 5.90
C GLY A 242 7.94 1.62 4.90
N ASP A 243 7.86 0.32 5.21
CA ASP A 243 8.19 -0.82 4.34
C ASP A 243 6.93 -1.70 4.08
N GLU A 244 5.72 -1.14 4.14
CA GLU A 244 4.49 -1.86 3.80
C GLU A 244 4.52 -2.38 2.36
N CYS A 245 4.12 -3.63 2.17
CA CYS A 245 4.01 -4.21 0.84
C CYS A 245 2.75 -3.68 0.15
N LYS A 246 2.93 -2.77 -0.82
CA LYS A 246 1.80 -2.21 -1.60
C LYS A 246 2.01 -2.39 -3.09
N PHE A 247 1.06 -3.05 -3.75
CA PHE A 247 1.08 -3.31 -5.19
C PHE A 247 0.37 -2.23 -6.01
N GLY A 248 0.90 -1.91 -7.19
CA GLY A 248 0.31 -0.99 -8.15
C GLY A 248 1.31 -0.06 -8.83
N GLY A 249 0.83 0.73 -9.79
CA GLY A 249 1.63 1.67 -10.56
C GLY A 249 2.42 2.64 -9.67
N GLY A 250 3.76 2.61 -9.76
CA GLY A 250 4.64 3.47 -8.98
C GLY A 250 4.77 3.13 -7.49
N LYS A 251 4.21 2.00 -7.03
CA LYS A 251 4.21 1.61 -5.61
C LYS A 251 5.45 0.77 -5.22
N VAL A 252 5.33 -0.05 -4.18
CA VAL A 252 6.43 -0.74 -3.49
C VAL A 252 6.84 -2.04 -4.17
N LEU A 253 5.88 -2.91 -4.47
CA LEU A 253 6.12 -4.22 -5.06
C LEU A 253 6.42 -4.09 -6.56
N ARG A 254 7.67 -3.73 -6.85
CA ARG A 254 8.26 -3.61 -8.19
C ARG A 254 9.67 -4.16 -8.17
N GLU A 255 10.15 -4.55 -9.35
CA GLU A 255 11.46 -5.17 -9.54
C GLU A 255 12.60 -4.38 -8.86
N GLY A 256 13.44 -5.10 -8.11
CA GLY A 256 14.56 -4.54 -7.37
C GLY A 256 14.20 -3.73 -6.12
N MET A 257 12.91 -3.43 -5.92
CA MET A 257 12.36 -2.66 -4.80
C MET A 257 11.74 -3.62 -3.78
N GLY A 258 10.43 -3.61 -3.56
CA GLY A 258 9.77 -4.60 -2.71
C GLY A 258 9.66 -6.00 -3.34
N GLN A 259 9.93 -6.14 -4.63
CA GLN A 259 10.04 -7.43 -5.33
C GLN A 259 11.51 -7.74 -5.61
N MET A 260 12.02 -8.82 -5.03
CA MET A 260 13.42 -9.22 -5.13
C MET A 260 13.77 -9.63 -6.57
N ALA A 261 14.81 -9.02 -7.13
CA ALA A 261 15.29 -9.32 -8.48
C ALA A 261 16.40 -10.39 -8.45
N GLY A 262 16.44 -11.21 -9.51
CA GLY A 262 17.48 -12.23 -9.71
C GLY A 262 17.37 -13.44 -8.77
N ILE A 263 16.16 -13.77 -8.33
CA ILE A 263 15.87 -14.93 -7.48
C ILE A 263 15.03 -15.97 -8.25
N SER A 264 15.27 -17.25 -7.99
CA SER A 264 14.60 -18.37 -8.63
C SER A 264 13.22 -18.65 -8.02
N ALA A 265 12.26 -19.08 -8.85
CA ALA A 265 10.89 -19.40 -8.44
C ALA A 265 10.73 -20.29 -7.18
N PRO A 266 11.55 -21.33 -6.92
CA PRO A 266 11.42 -22.14 -5.70
C PRO A 266 11.69 -21.41 -4.39
N LYS A 267 12.33 -20.24 -4.43
CA LYS A 267 12.74 -19.46 -3.24
C LYS A 267 11.81 -18.29 -2.92
N VAL A 268 10.77 -18.09 -3.73
CA VAL A 268 9.82 -16.99 -3.57
C VAL A 268 8.42 -17.54 -3.40
N LEU A 269 7.55 -16.74 -2.78
CA LEU A 269 6.14 -17.05 -2.65
C LEU A 269 5.48 -17.20 -4.02
N ASP A 270 4.45 -18.03 -4.11
CA ASP A 270 3.59 -18.08 -5.30
C ASP A 270 2.57 -16.95 -5.26
N LEU A 271 2.10 -16.61 -4.06
CA LEU A 271 1.13 -15.54 -3.81
C LEU A 271 1.42 -14.90 -2.46
N VAL A 272 1.23 -13.59 -2.36
CA VAL A 272 1.23 -12.85 -1.09
C VAL A 272 -0.07 -12.08 -0.92
N ILE A 273 -0.70 -12.18 0.25
CA ILE A 273 -1.79 -11.31 0.68
C ILE A 273 -1.19 -10.21 1.55
N THR A 274 -1.23 -8.96 1.11
CA THR A 274 -0.51 -7.86 1.77
C THR A 274 -1.33 -7.15 2.83
N ASN A 275 -0.71 -6.78 3.95
CA ASN A 275 -1.30 -5.92 5.00
C ASN A 275 -2.69 -6.39 5.53
N ALA A 276 -2.92 -7.69 5.60
CA ALA A 276 -4.20 -8.25 6.03
C ALA A 276 -4.39 -8.14 7.56
N ILE A 277 -5.64 -7.91 7.99
CA ILE A 277 -6.04 -8.16 9.38
C ILE A 277 -6.44 -9.63 9.48
N VAL A 278 -5.65 -10.44 10.16
CA VAL A 278 -5.99 -11.83 10.44
C VAL A 278 -6.82 -11.89 11.71
N VAL A 279 -8.02 -12.47 11.61
CA VAL A 279 -8.87 -12.81 12.76
C VAL A 279 -8.92 -14.33 12.85
N ASP A 280 -8.30 -14.86 13.88
CA ASP A 280 -8.21 -16.30 14.13
C ASP A 280 -8.35 -16.59 15.63
N TYR A 281 -8.64 -17.84 15.99
CA TYR A 281 -8.71 -18.24 17.39
C TYR A 281 -7.37 -18.06 18.13
N SER A 282 -6.25 -18.06 17.40
CA SER A 282 -4.90 -17.83 17.94
C SER A 282 -4.57 -16.34 18.19
N GLY A 283 -5.44 -15.42 17.78
CA GLY A 283 -5.32 -13.99 18.05
C GLY A 283 -5.74 -13.11 16.86
N ILE A 284 -5.60 -11.81 17.05
CA ILE A 284 -5.99 -10.79 16.07
C ILE A 284 -4.78 -9.94 15.72
N PHE A 285 -4.25 -10.09 14.51
CA PHE A 285 -2.99 -9.47 14.13
C PHE A 285 -2.97 -8.99 12.68
N LYS A 286 -2.13 -7.99 12.42
CA LYS A 286 -1.87 -7.46 11.08
C LYS A 286 -0.57 -8.05 10.53
N CYS A 287 -0.62 -8.65 9.34
CA CYS A 287 0.57 -9.21 8.69
C CYS A 287 0.40 -9.33 7.17
N ASP A 288 1.50 -9.65 6.50
CA ASP A 288 1.46 -10.24 5.17
C ASP A 288 1.27 -11.77 5.31
N ILE A 289 0.52 -12.40 4.40
CA ILE A 289 0.30 -13.85 4.35
C ILE A 289 0.96 -14.40 3.10
N GLY A 290 1.95 -15.28 3.28
CA GLY A 290 2.66 -15.91 2.18
C GLY A 290 2.07 -17.27 1.85
N ILE A 291 1.85 -17.53 0.57
CA ILE A 291 1.36 -18.81 0.06
C ILE A 291 2.41 -19.43 -0.87
N LYS A 292 2.70 -20.71 -0.65
CA LYS A 292 3.60 -21.54 -1.46
C LYS A 292 3.03 -22.94 -1.61
N ASP A 293 2.99 -23.46 -2.83
CA ASP A 293 2.52 -24.81 -3.15
C ASP A 293 1.10 -25.10 -2.59
N GLY A 294 0.24 -24.09 -2.59
CA GLY A 294 -1.14 -24.17 -2.07
C GLY A 294 -1.27 -24.15 -0.55
N LEU A 295 -0.18 -23.90 0.19
CA LEU A 295 -0.14 -23.87 1.64
C LEU A 295 0.28 -22.50 2.17
N ILE A 296 -0.12 -22.18 3.41
CA ILE A 296 0.38 -20.99 4.12
C ILE A 296 1.86 -21.23 4.47
N ALA A 297 2.75 -20.49 3.81
CA ALA A 297 4.19 -20.56 4.01
C ALA A 297 4.67 -19.71 5.20
N GLY A 298 3.92 -18.65 5.52
CA GLY A 298 4.21 -17.79 6.66
C GLY A 298 3.18 -16.68 6.89
N LEU A 299 3.14 -16.21 8.14
CA LEU A 299 2.38 -15.03 8.58
C LEU A 299 3.41 -14.08 9.19
N GLY A 300 3.63 -12.93 8.58
CA GLY A 300 4.74 -12.07 9.01
C GLY A 300 4.99 -10.87 8.10
N LYS A 301 6.26 -10.54 7.89
CA LYS A 301 6.68 -9.45 7.00
C LYS A 301 7.17 -10.00 5.67
N ALA A 302 6.44 -9.73 4.59
CA ALA A 302 6.87 -10.07 3.25
C ALA A 302 7.74 -8.98 2.60
N GLY A 303 8.30 -9.29 1.44
CA GLY A 303 8.93 -8.31 0.55
C GLY A 303 10.30 -8.74 0.06
N ASN A 304 11.23 -7.79 -0.02
CA ASN A 304 12.57 -8.01 -0.53
C ASN A 304 13.64 -7.82 0.57
N PRO A 305 14.30 -8.89 1.04
CA PRO A 305 15.33 -8.79 2.07
C PRO A 305 16.57 -8.01 1.61
N ASP A 306 16.74 -7.74 0.30
CA ASP A 306 17.86 -6.93 -0.18
C ASP A 306 17.73 -5.45 0.19
N VAL A 307 16.52 -4.95 0.44
CA VAL A 307 16.27 -3.49 0.58
C VAL A 307 15.30 -3.11 1.71
N MET A 308 14.60 -4.10 2.29
CA MET A 308 13.59 -3.90 3.32
C MET A 308 14.03 -4.49 4.67
N ALA A 309 13.58 -3.88 5.75
CA ALA A 309 13.90 -4.34 7.10
C ALA A 309 13.01 -5.54 7.50
N LYS A 310 13.62 -6.52 8.17
CA LYS A 310 12.92 -7.63 8.85
C LYS A 310 11.97 -8.44 7.95
N VAL A 311 12.32 -8.64 6.68
CA VAL A 311 11.59 -9.59 5.82
C VAL A 311 11.86 -10.99 6.32
N ASP A 312 10.79 -11.77 6.56
CA ASP A 312 10.93 -13.13 7.06
C ASP A 312 11.52 -14.06 5.98
N PRO A 313 12.37 -15.05 6.35
CA PRO A 313 13.11 -15.86 5.37
C PRO A 313 12.25 -16.57 4.32
N ASN A 314 11.03 -16.96 4.69
CA ASN A 314 10.09 -17.67 3.81
C ASN A 314 9.04 -16.75 3.16
N MET A 315 9.20 -15.43 3.27
CA MET A 315 8.21 -14.44 2.85
C MET A 315 8.74 -13.54 1.72
N ILE A 316 9.63 -14.08 0.88
CA ILE A 316 10.24 -13.32 -0.21
C ILE A 316 9.25 -13.17 -1.36
N VAL A 317 9.02 -11.92 -1.78
CA VAL A 317 8.24 -11.58 -2.97
C VAL A 317 9.20 -11.47 -4.17
N GLY A 318 8.94 -12.24 -5.22
CA GLY A 318 9.76 -12.28 -6.43
C GLY A 318 8.96 -12.09 -7.72
N PRO A 319 9.61 -12.24 -8.89
CA PRO A 319 8.94 -12.08 -10.18
C PRO A 319 7.85 -13.11 -10.47
N ASN A 320 7.82 -14.22 -9.72
CA ASN A 320 6.83 -15.29 -9.84
C ASN A 320 5.78 -15.26 -8.72
N THR A 321 5.70 -14.17 -7.97
CA THR A 321 4.76 -14.01 -6.85
C THR A 321 3.58 -13.14 -7.29
N GLU A 322 2.37 -13.69 -7.21
CA GLU A 322 1.13 -12.94 -7.35
C GLU A 322 0.82 -12.12 -6.08
N VAL A 323 -0.03 -11.10 -6.19
CA VAL A 323 -0.42 -10.24 -5.07
C VAL A 323 -1.93 -10.13 -4.95
N ILE A 324 -2.45 -10.40 -3.75
CA ILE A 324 -3.79 -9.99 -3.32
C ILE A 324 -3.65 -8.84 -2.32
N ALA A 325 -4.32 -7.73 -2.58
CA ALA A 325 -4.33 -6.59 -1.66
C ALA A 325 -5.26 -6.89 -0.48
N GLY A 326 -4.69 -7.13 0.70
CA GLY A 326 -5.41 -7.35 1.95
C GLY A 326 -5.51 -6.11 2.83
N GLU A 327 -4.90 -4.98 2.44
CA GLU A 327 -5.05 -3.72 3.16
C GLU A 327 -6.53 -3.37 3.35
N THR A 328 -6.90 -2.97 4.57
CA THR A 328 -8.29 -2.65 4.99
C THR A 328 -9.27 -3.83 5.04
N LEU A 329 -8.83 -5.05 4.73
CA LEU A 329 -9.66 -6.26 4.75
C LEU A 329 -9.33 -7.17 5.93
N ILE A 330 -10.33 -7.95 6.34
CA ILE A 330 -10.18 -9.04 7.31
C ILE A 330 -10.03 -10.36 6.55
N VAL A 331 -9.05 -11.16 6.97
CA VAL A 331 -8.83 -12.52 6.49
C VAL A 331 -9.08 -13.50 7.64
N THR A 332 -9.86 -14.53 7.37
CA THR A 332 -10.13 -15.63 8.30
C THR A 332 -9.76 -16.96 7.67
N ALA A 333 -9.65 -18.01 8.47
CA ALA A 333 -9.75 -19.36 7.93
C ALA A 333 -11.13 -19.55 7.27
N GLY A 334 -11.21 -20.43 6.27
CA GLY A 334 -12.48 -20.84 5.70
C GLY A 334 -13.30 -21.65 6.71
N GLY A 335 -14.61 -21.45 6.73
CA GLY A 335 -15.49 -22.11 7.68
C GLY A 335 -15.57 -23.63 7.44
N ILE A 336 -15.77 -24.37 8.54
CA ILE A 336 -15.92 -25.83 8.52
C ILE A 336 -17.31 -26.15 9.09
N ASP A 337 -18.20 -26.67 8.25
CA ASP A 337 -19.49 -27.19 8.69
C ASP A 337 -19.40 -28.70 8.89
N THR A 338 -19.73 -29.14 10.10
CA THR A 338 -19.59 -30.53 10.54
C THR A 338 -20.90 -31.31 10.53
N HIS A 339 -22.01 -30.67 10.15
CA HIS A 339 -23.34 -31.27 10.16
C HIS A 339 -24.11 -30.93 8.87
N VAL A 340 -23.55 -31.34 7.74
CA VAL A 340 -24.16 -31.11 6.43
C VAL A 340 -25.05 -32.31 6.06
N HIS A 341 -26.24 -32.03 5.54
CA HIS A 341 -27.09 -33.04 4.92
C HIS A 341 -26.96 -32.87 3.41
N PHE A 342 -26.38 -33.85 2.70
CA PHE A 342 -26.06 -33.71 1.26
C PHE A 342 -27.29 -33.95 0.37
N ILE A 343 -28.31 -33.12 0.53
CA ILE A 343 -29.61 -33.24 -0.15
C ILE A 343 -29.52 -32.92 -1.65
N CYS A 344 -28.78 -31.87 -2.01
CA CYS A 344 -28.63 -31.42 -3.39
C CYS A 344 -27.31 -30.66 -3.60
N PRO A 345 -26.73 -30.62 -4.82
CA PRO A 345 -25.43 -29.98 -5.05
C PRO A 345 -25.42 -28.46 -4.86
N GLN A 346 -26.58 -27.79 -4.96
CA GLN A 346 -26.68 -26.34 -4.82
C GLN A 346 -26.24 -25.86 -3.43
N LEU A 347 -26.42 -26.68 -2.39
CA LEU A 347 -25.97 -26.32 -1.03
C LEU A 347 -24.45 -26.19 -0.95
N CYS A 348 -23.69 -26.88 -1.80
CA CYS A 348 -22.23 -26.76 -1.82
C CYS A 348 -21.80 -25.40 -2.39
N GLU A 349 -22.53 -24.87 -3.36
CA GLU A 349 -22.31 -23.51 -3.88
C GLU A 349 -22.64 -22.48 -2.80
N GLU A 350 -23.77 -22.62 -2.12
CA GLU A 350 -24.15 -21.69 -1.05
C GLU A 350 -23.25 -21.75 0.19
N ALA A 351 -22.70 -22.93 0.48
CA ALA A 351 -21.67 -23.06 1.49
C ALA A 351 -20.42 -22.24 1.11
N LEU A 352 -19.95 -22.38 -0.14
CA LEU A 352 -18.76 -21.69 -0.61
C LEU A 352 -18.94 -20.17 -0.70
N THR A 353 -20.09 -19.70 -1.21
CA THR A 353 -20.40 -18.25 -1.31
C THR A 353 -20.51 -17.60 0.07
N ASN A 354 -20.86 -18.37 1.11
CA ASN A 354 -20.89 -17.92 2.50
C ASN A 354 -19.57 -18.16 3.26
N GLY A 355 -18.49 -18.51 2.55
CA GLY A 355 -17.15 -18.64 3.13
C GLY A 355 -16.84 -19.97 3.81
N LEU A 356 -17.66 -21.01 3.62
CA LEU A 356 -17.33 -22.38 4.05
C LEU A 356 -16.42 -23.06 3.01
N THR A 357 -15.34 -23.66 3.46
CA THR A 357 -14.38 -24.35 2.60
C THR A 357 -14.26 -25.85 2.92
N THR A 358 -15.00 -26.34 3.91
CA THR A 358 -15.02 -27.76 4.30
C THR A 358 -16.39 -28.16 4.80
N LEU A 359 -16.92 -29.27 4.27
CA LEU A 359 -18.23 -29.81 4.60
C LEU A 359 -18.06 -31.27 5.05
N LEU A 360 -18.57 -31.60 6.23
CA LEU A 360 -18.67 -32.97 6.74
C LEU A 360 -20.13 -33.32 7.00
N GLY A 361 -20.57 -34.49 6.57
CA GLY A 361 -22.00 -34.81 6.51
C GLY A 361 -22.30 -36.17 5.88
N GLY A 362 -23.58 -36.43 5.59
CA GLY A 362 -24.09 -37.68 5.01
C GLY A 362 -25.34 -37.51 4.17
#